data_AF-A0A3D2EZN3-F1
#
_entry.id   AF-A0A3D2EZN3-F1
#
_cell.length_a   1.000
_cell.length_b   1.000
_cell.length_c   1.000
_cell.angle_alpha   90.00
_cell.angle_beta   90.00
_cell.angle_gamma   90.00
#
_symmetry.space_group_name_H-M   'P 1'
#
loop_
_entity.id
_entity.type
_entity.pdbx_description
1 polymer ?
#
loop_
_entity_poly.entity_id
_entity_poly.type
_entity_poly.pdbx_seq_one_letter_code
_entity_poly.pdbx_strand_id
1 'polypeptide(L)'
;MTKYLHQLSAFLFFAIGITFFTAYFLLKNQMMMIPSAWWMQRADLPFAFVTIMYGGLSLFRSLNPNEKPAKALALAITIPLIIFFLFLVVLNFWEVLGLPKGETMI
;
A
#
# COMPACT_ATOMS: atom_id res chain seq x y z
N MET A 1 -0.55 -21.74 6.03
CA MET A 1 0.35 -20.67 5.50
C MET A 1 -0.32 -19.29 5.47
N THR A 2 -1.59 -19.19 5.09
CA THR A 2 -2.36 -17.92 5.07
C THR A 2 -2.38 -17.18 6.40
N LYS A 3 -2.41 -17.88 7.55
CA LYS A 3 -2.31 -17.27 8.89
C LYS A 3 -0.99 -16.52 9.12
N TYR A 4 0.14 -17.16 8.79
CA TYR A 4 1.46 -16.53 8.90
C TYR A 4 1.58 -15.32 7.97
N LEU A 5 1.11 -15.43 6.73
CA LEU A 5 1.18 -14.34 5.76
C LEU A 5 0.34 -13.14 6.21
N HIS A 6 -0.84 -13.38 6.80
CA HIS A 6 -1.69 -12.34 7.37
C HIS A 6 -1.04 -11.67 8.59
N GLN A 7 -0.39 -12.46 9.46
CA GLN A 7 0.26 -11.91 10.66
C GLN A 7 1.51 -11.10 10.31
N LEU A 8 2.29 -11.55 9.33
CA LEU A 8 3.43 -10.80 8.81
C LEU A 8 2.99 -9.51 8.12
N SER A 9 1.97 -9.55 7.27
CA SER A 9 1.46 -8.34 6.62
C SER A 9 0.86 -7.36 7.62
N ALA A 10 0.17 -7.85 8.66
CA ALA A 10 -0.29 -7.01 9.76
C ALA A 10 0.87 -6.32 10.49
N PHE A 11 1.91 -7.08 10.86
CA PHE A 11 3.09 -6.53 11.53
C PHE A 11 3.75 -5.43 10.70
N LEU A 12 3.98 -5.69 9.41
CA LEU A 12 4.55 -4.70 8.50
C LEU A 12 3.62 -3.49 8.32
N PHE A 13 2.30 -3.70 8.27
CA PHE A 13 1.32 -2.62 8.10
C PHE A 13 1.40 -1.65 9.27
N PHE A 14 1.41 -2.17 10.50
CA PHE A 14 1.53 -1.35 11.69
C PHE A 14 2.92 -0.72 11.82
N ALA A 15 3.99 -1.46 11.54
CA ALA A 15 5.36 -0.92 11.63
C ALA A 15 5.59 0.24 10.65
N ILE A 16 5.21 0.06 9.38
CA ILE A 16 5.35 1.12 8.36
C ILE A 16 4.33 2.24 8.62
N GLY A 17 3.09 1.90 8.98
CA GLY A 17 2.05 2.89 9.28
C GLY A 17 2.42 3.82 10.45
N ILE A 18 2.99 3.28 11.52
CA ILE A 18 3.45 4.08 12.66
C ILE A 18 4.59 5.01 12.23
N THR A 19 5.61 4.50 11.53
CA THR A 19 6.73 5.35 11.09
C THR A 19 6.30 6.43 10.11
N PHE A 20 5.36 6.11 9.21
CA PHE A 20 4.77 7.07 8.28
C PHE A 20 3.97 8.15 9.03
N PHE A 21 3.14 7.75 10.00
CA PHE A 21 2.37 8.68 10.82
C PHE A 21 3.28 9.58 11.67
N THR A 22 4.34 9.03 12.27
CA THR A 22 5.33 9.83 13.02
C THR A 22 6.04 10.81 12.10
N ALA A 23 6.46 10.40 10.90
CA ALA A 23 7.09 11.31 9.93
C ALA A 23 6.13 12.43 9.50
N TYR A 24 4.86 12.12 9.25
CA TYR A 24 3.84 13.14 8.98
C TYR A 24 3.68 14.12 10.14
N PHE A 25 3.60 13.62 11.37
CA PHE A 25 3.47 14.45 12.56
C PHE A 25 4.69 15.37 12.75
N LEU A 26 5.91 14.85 12.57
CA LEU A 26 7.13 15.62 12.66
C LEU A 26 7.18 16.72 11.60
N LEU A 27 6.87 16.37 10.35
CA LEU A 27 6.83 17.30 9.23
C LEU A 27 5.81 18.42 9.47
N LYS A 28 4.61 18.09 9.94
CA LYS A 28 3.55 19.06 10.26
C LYS A 28 3.97 20.05 11.34
N ASN A 29 4.73 19.60 12.33
CA ASN A 29 5.24 20.44 13.41
C ASN A 29 6.58 21.11 13.07
N GLN A 30 7.02 21.07 11.80
CA GLN A 30 8.30 21.62 11.34
C GLN A 30 9.53 21.04 12.05
N MET A 31 9.38 19.87 12.70
CA MET A 31 10.46 19.15 13.35
C MET A 31 11.06 18.16 12.37
N MET A 32 12.40 18.12 12.24
CA MET A 32 13.10 17.16 11.37
C MET A 32 12.51 17.11 9.95
N MET A 33 12.29 18.27 9.32
CA MET A 33 11.60 18.40 8.04
C MET A 33 12.21 17.56 6.91
N ILE A 34 13.53 17.62 6.73
CA ILE A 34 14.24 16.92 5.65
C ILE A 34 14.07 15.39 5.75
N PRO A 35 14.45 14.72 6.86
CA PRO A 35 14.32 13.26 6.95
C PRO A 35 12.86 12.80 6.95
N SER A 36 11.93 13.58 7.50
CA SER A 36 10.51 13.25 7.50
C SER A 36 9.91 13.28 6.09
N ALA A 37 10.20 14.34 5.32
CA ALA A 37 9.76 14.46 3.94
C ALA A 37 10.37 13.35 3.06
N TRP A 38 11.66 13.06 3.24
CA TRP A 38 12.34 11.98 2.54
C TRP A 38 11.73 10.61 2.81
N TRP A 39 11.38 10.32 4.07
CA TRP A 39 10.76 9.05 4.43
C TRP A 39 9.38 8.92 3.82
N MET A 40 8.55 9.97 3.94
CA MET A 40 7.20 9.98 3.36
C MET A 40 7.23 9.72 1.84
N GLN A 41 8.15 10.34 1.11
CA GLN A 41 8.29 10.15 -0.34
C GLN A 41 8.62 8.70 -0.73
N ARG A 42 9.37 7.96 0.10
CA ARG A 42 9.81 6.59 -0.22
C ARG A 42 8.91 5.51 0.36
N ALA A 43 8.26 5.82 1.47
CA ALA A 43 7.41 4.87 2.18
C ALA A 43 6.03 4.71 1.55
N ASP A 44 5.59 5.59 0.66
CA ASP A 44 4.27 5.53 0.00
C ASP A 44 3.99 4.17 -0.67
N LEU A 45 4.86 3.72 -1.60
CA LEU A 45 4.66 2.44 -2.29
C LEU A 45 4.81 1.21 -1.37
N PRO A 46 5.83 1.11 -0.51
CA PRO A 46 5.90 0.04 0.49
C PRO A 46 4.67 -0.01 1.40
N PHE A 47 4.18 1.14 1.85
CA PHE A 47 2.98 1.21 2.68
C PHE A 47 1.73 0.79 1.92
N ALA A 48 1.54 1.26 0.68
CA ALA A 48 0.44 0.85 -0.18
C ALA A 48 0.43 -0.67 -0.42
N PHE A 49 1.59 -1.25 -0.73
CA PHE A 49 1.75 -2.69 -0.95
C PHE A 49 1.31 -3.50 0.29
N VAL A 50 1.81 -3.13 1.46
CA VAL A 50 1.51 -3.84 2.70
C VAL A 50 0.05 -3.65 3.12
N THR A 51 -0.53 -2.47 2.87
CA THR A 51 -1.96 -2.19 3.08
C THR A 51 -2.84 -3.09 2.22
N ILE A 52 -2.51 -3.21 0.93
CA ILE A 52 -3.23 -4.05 -0.03
C ILE A 52 -3.10 -5.52 0.36
N MET A 53 -1.90 -5.99 0.73
CA MET A 53 -1.70 -7.36 1.19
C MET A 53 -2.53 -7.66 2.44
N TYR A 54 -2.43 -6.81 3.47
CA TYR A 54 -3.16 -7.02 4.71
C TYR A 54 -4.68 -6.98 4.49
N GLY A 55 -5.18 -5.97 3.78
CA GLY A 55 -6.59 -5.82 3.45
C GLY A 55 -7.13 -6.97 2.61
N GLY A 56 -6.39 -7.40 1.58
CA GLY A 56 -6.77 -8.52 0.72
C GLY A 56 -6.81 -9.86 1.45
N LEU A 57 -5.82 -10.14 2.30
CA LEU A 57 -5.84 -11.34 3.14
C LEU A 57 -6.96 -11.31 4.17
N SER A 58 -7.23 -10.15 4.77
CA SER A 58 -8.34 -9.99 5.71
C SER A 58 -9.68 -10.25 5.01
N LEU A 59 -9.90 -9.67 3.83
CA LEU A 59 -11.11 -9.87 3.03
C LEU A 59 -11.29 -11.35 2.62
N PHE A 60 -10.23 -11.99 2.15
CA PHE A 60 -10.26 -13.41 1.76
C PHE A 60 -10.66 -14.30 2.94
N ARG A 61 -10.14 -14.04 4.14
CA ARG A 61 -10.49 -14.81 5.35
C ARG A 61 -11.93 -14.57 5.79
N SER A 62 -12.43 -13.34 5.70
CA SER A 62 -13.83 -13.03 6.01
C SER A 62 -14.81 -13.73 5.08
N LEU A 63 -14.46 -13.88 3.80
CA LEU A 63 -15.32 -14.52 2.79
C LEU A 63 -15.14 -16.04 2.70
N ASN A 64 -14.09 -16.61 3.32
CA ASN A 64 -13.82 -18.04 3.34
C ASN A 64 -13.55 -18.57 4.77
N PRO A 65 -14.56 -18.55 5.66
CA PRO A 65 -14.41 -18.94 7.06
C PRO A 65 -14.06 -20.43 7.24
N ASN A 66 -14.41 -21.27 6.27
CA ASN A 66 -14.19 -22.72 6.35
C ASN A 66 -12.79 -23.17 5.86
N GLU A 67 -11.91 -22.22 5.51
CA GLU A 67 -10.55 -22.46 4.97
C GLU A 67 -10.50 -23.47 3.79
N LYS A 68 -11.61 -23.67 3.08
CA LYS A 68 -11.67 -24.56 1.92
C LYS A 68 -10.88 -23.93 0.76
N PRO A 69 -10.26 -24.73 -0.13
CA PRO A 69 -9.53 -24.19 -1.27
C PRO A 69 -10.49 -23.48 -2.24
N ALA A 70 -10.61 -22.15 -2.12
CA ALA A 70 -11.48 -21.30 -2.92
C ALA A 70 -10.64 -20.50 -3.94
N LYS A 71 -10.08 -21.19 -4.94
CA LYS A 71 -9.20 -20.57 -5.95
C LYS A 71 -9.88 -19.43 -6.71
N ALA A 72 -11.16 -19.58 -7.03
CA ALA A 72 -11.94 -18.55 -7.73
C ALA A 72 -12.09 -17.27 -6.88
N LEU A 73 -12.37 -17.42 -5.58
CA LEU A 73 -12.46 -16.29 -4.64
C LEU A 73 -11.10 -15.59 -4.48
N ALA A 74 -10.03 -16.36 -4.36
CA ALA A 74 -8.67 -15.81 -4.27
C ALA A 74 -8.33 -14.97 -5.52
N LEU A 75 -8.64 -15.47 -6.71
CA LEU A 75 -8.45 -14.73 -7.97
C LEU A 75 -9.33 -13.47 -8.03
N ALA A 76 -10.61 -13.59 -7.67
CA ALA A 76 -11.55 -12.47 -7.69
C ALA A 76 -11.14 -11.30 -6.78
N ILE A 77 -10.45 -11.58 -5.67
CA ILE A 77 -9.90 -10.56 -4.77
C ILE A 77 -8.53 -10.06 -5.26
N THR A 78 -7.66 -10.97 -5.68
CA THR A 78 -6.26 -10.65 -5.99
C THR A 78 -6.14 -9.83 -7.28
N ILE A 79 -6.94 -10.12 -8.31
CA ILE A 79 -6.86 -9.42 -9.59
C ILE A 79 -7.17 -7.91 -9.44
N PRO A 80 -8.30 -7.49 -8.84
CA PRO A 80 -8.57 -6.06 -8.61
C PRO A 80 -7.49 -5.37 -7.77
N LEU A 81 -6.96 -6.06 -6.76
CA LEU A 81 -5.90 -5.51 -5.91
C LEU A 81 -4.58 -5.31 -6.65
N ILE A 82 -4.21 -6.22 -7.55
CA ILE A 82 -3.03 -6.06 -8.42
C ILE A 82 -3.25 -4.87 -9.36
N ILE A 83 -4.41 -4.77 -10.01
CA ILE A 83 -4.74 -3.66 -10.91
C ILE A 83 -4.65 -2.33 -10.15
N PHE A 84 -5.22 -2.27 -8.95
CA PHE A 84 -5.16 -1.08 -8.11
C PHE A 84 -3.72 -0.72 -7.69
N PHE A 85 -2.91 -1.70 -7.30
CA PHE A 85 -1.51 -1.46 -6.96
C PHE A 85 -0.70 -0.97 -8.18
N LEU A 86 -0.88 -1.57 -9.34
CA LEU A 86 -0.21 -1.13 -10.58
C LEU A 86 -0.63 0.29 -10.96
N PHE A 87 -1.90 0.63 -10.78
CA PHE A 87 -2.36 2.00 -10.96
C PHE A 87 -1.63 2.99 -10.03
N LEU A 88 -1.47 2.65 -8.75
CA LEU A 88 -0.69 3.48 -7.81
C LEU A 88 0.79 3.60 -8.21
N VAL A 89 1.41 2.52 -8.71
CA VAL A 89 2.78 2.55 -9.23
C VAL A 89 2.90 3.50 -10.42
N VAL A 90 1.95 3.45 -11.37
CA VAL A 90 1.92 4.36 -12.51
C VAL A 90 1.80 5.81 -12.05
N LEU A 91 0.93 6.10 -11.08
CA LEU A 91 0.81 7.45 -10.52
C LEU A 91 2.09 7.90 -9.81
N ASN A 92 2.73 7.02 -9.03
CA ASN A 92 3.95 7.35 -8.30
C ASN A 92 5.13 7.65 -9.23
N PHE A 93 5.21 6.96 -10.37
CA PHE A 93 6.26 7.15 -11.38
C PHE A 93 5.81 7.93 -12.61
N TRP A 94 4.69 8.66 -12.55
CA TRP A 94 4.11 9.36 -13.71
C TRP A 94 5.13 10.19 -14.49
N GLU A 95 5.95 10.97 -13.76
CA GLU A 95 6.98 11.82 -14.36
C GLU A 95 8.15 11.01 -14.94
N VAL A 96 8.55 9.93 -14.28
CA VAL A 96 9.64 9.05 -14.73
C VAL A 96 9.25 8.27 -15.98
N LEU A 97 7.96 7.95 -16.12
CA LEU A 97 7.39 7.25 -17.27
C LEU A 97 7.21 8.16 -18.50
N GLY A 98 7.50 9.46 -18.40
CA GLY A 98 7.39 10.41 -19.50
C GLY A 98 5.95 10.62 -19.98
N LEU A 99 4.96 10.37 -19.12
CA LEU A 99 3.56 10.53 -19.45
C LEU A 99 3.18 12.02 -19.54
N PRO A 100 2.30 12.41 -20.49
CA PRO A 100 1.95 13.81 -20.68
C PRO A 100 1.35 14.39 -19.40
N LYS A 101 1.94 15.48 -18.92
CA LYS A 101 1.25 16.36 -17.97
C LYS A 101 0.19 17.05 -18.81
N GLY A 102 -1.09 16.87 -18.50
CA GLY A 102 -2.16 17.61 -19.16
C GLY A 102 -1.76 19.08 -19.17
N GLU A 103 -1.69 19.69 -20.36
CA GLU A 103 -1.22 21.06 -20.54
C GLU A 103 -1.95 21.94 -19.54
N THR A 104 -1.21 22.50 -18.58
CA THR A 104 -1.70 23.62 -17.80
C THR A 104 -1.82 24.78 -18.78
N MET A 105 -3.01 24.97 -19.36
CA MET A 105 -3.37 26.21 -20.03
C MET A 105 -3.33 27.32 -18.97
N ILE A 106 -2.17 27.96 -18.83
CA ILE A 106 -1.99 29.25 -18.18
C ILE A 106 -1.29 30.17 -19.19
#